data_AF-A0AAU9UE75-F1
#
_entry.id   AF-A0AAU9UE75-F1
#
_cell.length_a   1.000
_cell.length_b   1.000
_cell.length_c   1.000
_cell.angle_alpha   90.00
_cell.angle_beta   90.00
_cell.angle_gamma   90.00
#
_symmetry.space_group_name_H-M   'P 1'
#
loop_
_entity.id
_entity.type
_entity.pdbx_description
1 polymer ?
#
loop_
_entity_poly.entity_id
_entity_poly.type
_entity_poly.pdbx_seq_one_letter_code
_entity_poly.pdbx_strand_id
1 'polypeptide(L)'
;MTSLQCVNCNVRLFRMRRHALFDESADLINTIRLWTYPRDITPTDHICHACWQLASYSSSSENMPTRQVGHHSICVVCGRSILRISHRRILIEGANEEQQRVANVVSSWIQPRQLCSEDEACVPCWLRARRTAVTIPVEDIQPPAPDYVDDDHSALMCVVCGRSLSSTTSDEEWNPENIFRLLELQQTSSMNEVCGVCWAQAQDLSLRVTEGQQERLQQIVLPNIRRAADTARHCVFQECTEAERNLVPEETRREVLIRYQYFIPRGARICSLHREEANYENLYTAEYSLNNFTSAHIEDIIFILTTSLSQYNVFVYRLKSKIVFFRK
;
A
#
# COMPACT_ATOMS: atom_id res chain seq x y z
N MET A 1 4.90 -1.07 -23.24
CA MET A 1 4.32 -2.44 -23.17
C MET A 1 2.97 -2.34 -22.49
N THR A 2 1.88 -2.66 -23.18
CA THR A 2 0.52 -2.60 -22.64
C THR A 2 0.37 -3.59 -21.48
N SER A 3 -0.17 -3.11 -20.36
CA SER A 3 -0.33 -3.92 -19.16
C SER A 3 -1.44 -4.96 -19.41
N LEU A 4 -1.15 -6.26 -19.34
CA LEU A 4 -2.17 -7.29 -19.54
C LEU A 4 -3.23 -7.22 -18.44
N GLN A 5 -4.51 -7.10 -18.80
CA GLN A 5 -5.62 -6.92 -17.87
C GLN A 5 -6.73 -7.93 -18.12
N CYS A 6 -7.48 -8.28 -17.08
CA CYS A 6 -8.68 -9.11 -17.20
C CYS A 6 -9.77 -8.33 -17.93
N VAL A 7 -10.34 -8.87 -19.01
CA VAL A 7 -11.42 -8.20 -19.76
C VAL A 7 -12.69 -7.99 -18.92
N ASN A 8 -12.97 -8.89 -17.96
CA ASN A 8 -14.13 -8.77 -17.08
C ASN A 8 -13.91 -7.79 -15.92
N CYS A 9 -12.81 -7.89 -15.17
CA CYS A 9 -12.62 -7.09 -13.94
C CYS A 9 -11.54 -5.99 -14.04
N ASN A 10 -10.87 -5.84 -15.18
CA ASN A 10 -9.76 -4.90 -15.46
C ASN A 10 -8.54 -5.02 -14.52
N VAL A 11 -8.45 -6.08 -13.73
CA VAL A 11 -7.30 -6.35 -12.86
C VAL A 11 -6.09 -6.70 -13.70
N ARG A 12 -4.92 -6.16 -13.32
CA ARG A 12 -3.64 -6.48 -13.93
C ARG A 12 -3.25 -7.95 -13.69
N LEU A 13 -2.95 -8.68 -14.76
CA LEU A 13 -2.73 -10.13 -14.75
C LEU A 13 -1.28 -10.56 -14.54
N PHE A 14 -0.36 -9.66 -14.16
CA PHE A 14 1.08 -9.97 -14.07
C PHE A 14 1.46 -11.04 -13.04
N ARG A 15 0.67 -11.19 -11.96
CA ARG A 15 0.98 -12.10 -10.84
C ARG A 15 -0.13 -13.11 -10.56
N MET A 16 -1.09 -13.24 -11.48
CA MET A 16 -2.28 -14.06 -11.28
C MET A 16 -2.39 -15.10 -12.38
N ARG A 17 -2.95 -16.26 -12.03
CA ARG A 17 -3.36 -17.25 -13.02
C ARG A 17 -4.40 -16.60 -13.95
N ARG A 18 -4.17 -16.77 -15.25
CA ARG A 18 -4.96 -16.17 -16.32
C ARG A 18 -5.34 -17.22 -17.34
N HIS A 19 -6.43 -16.98 -18.02
CA HIS A 19 -6.97 -17.83 -19.08
C HIS A 19 -7.17 -16.99 -20.32
N ALA A 20 -6.60 -17.43 -21.45
CA ALA A 20 -6.81 -16.78 -22.73
C ALA A 20 -8.20 -17.18 -23.22
N LEU A 21 -9.04 -16.19 -23.58
CA LEU A 21 -10.43 -16.50 -23.95
C LEU A 21 -10.54 -17.34 -25.22
N PHE A 22 -9.50 -17.35 -26.07
CA PHE A 22 -9.45 -18.17 -27.27
C PHE A 22 -9.43 -19.68 -26.98
N ASP A 23 -8.88 -20.09 -25.83
CA ASP A 23 -8.73 -21.51 -25.48
C ASP A 23 -9.94 -22.07 -24.70
N GLU A 24 -10.95 -21.23 -24.43
CA GLU A 24 -12.08 -21.56 -23.55
C GLU A 24 -13.34 -21.97 -24.31
N SER A 25 -14.29 -22.59 -23.60
CA SER A 25 -15.55 -23.04 -24.20
C SER A 25 -16.42 -21.88 -24.68
N ALA A 26 -17.21 -22.12 -25.74
CA ALA A 26 -18.12 -21.12 -26.30
C ALA A 26 -19.13 -20.59 -25.27
N ASP A 27 -19.61 -21.45 -24.36
CA ASP A 27 -20.54 -21.08 -23.29
C ASP A 27 -19.90 -20.10 -22.30
N LEU A 28 -18.64 -20.34 -21.92
CA LEU A 28 -17.90 -19.43 -21.05
C LEU A 28 -17.68 -18.08 -21.74
N ILE A 29 -17.26 -18.10 -23.01
CA ILE A 29 -17.07 -16.87 -23.80
C ILE A 29 -18.37 -16.08 -23.88
N ASN A 30 -19.51 -16.73 -24.10
CA ASN A 30 -20.82 -16.07 -24.15
C ASN A 30 -21.20 -15.44 -22.81
N THR A 31 -20.96 -16.13 -21.69
CA THR A 31 -21.14 -15.55 -20.35
C THR A 31 -20.27 -14.31 -20.14
N ILE A 32 -18.98 -14.37 -20.51
CA ILE A 32 -18.10 -13.22 -20.39
C ILE A 32 -18.56 -12.08 -21.30
N ARG A 33 -19.01 -12.35 -22.54
CA ARG A 33 -19.57 -11.34 -23.45
C ARG A 33 -20.75 -10.60 -22.83
N LEU A 34 -21.65 -11.34 -22.17
CA LEU A 34 -22.78 -10.74 -21.46
C LEU A 34 -22.31 -9.84 -20.31
N TRP A 35 -21.27 -10.23 -19.59
CA TRP A 35 -20.73 -9.43 -18.49
C TRP A 35 -19.91 -8.21 -18.93
N THR A 36 -19.32 -8.26 -20.12
CA THR A 36 -18.47 -7.19 -20.65
C THR A 36 -19.19 -6.24 -21.61
N TYR A 37 -20.46 -6.51 -21.97
CA TYR A 37 -21.23 -5.63 -22.85
C TYR A 37 -21.24 -4.17 -22.33
N PRO A 38 -21.01 -3.16 -23.19
CA PRO A 38 -20.96 -3.20 -24.66
C PRO A 38 -19.56 -3.46 -25.27
N ARG A 39 -18.56 -3.87 -24.49
CA ARG A 39 -17.21 -4.10 -25.00
C ARG A 39 -17.12 -5.39 -25.81
N ASP A 40 -16.58 -5.28 -27.03
CA ASP A 40 -16.23 -6.43 -27.86
C ASP A 40 -15.04 -7.21 -27.27
N ILE A 41 -15.17 -8.54 -27.28
CA ILE A 41 -14.11 -9.46 -26.89
C ILE A 41 -13.26 -9.82 -28.10
N THR A 42 -11.96 -9.67 -27.95
CA THR A 42 -10.94 -10.03 -28.93
C THR A 42 -10.23 -11.34 -28.58
N PRO A 43 -9.60 -12.04 -29.54
CA PRO A 43 -8.88 -13.30 -29.27
C PRO A 43 -7.67 -13.14 -28.32
N THR A 44 -7.15 -11.92 -28.19
CA THR A 44 -6.04 -11.59 -27.29
C THR A 44 -6.49 -11.23 -25.88
N ASP A 45 -7.80 -11.16 -25.64
CA ASP A 45 -8.33 -10.87 -24.31
C ASP A 45 -8.13 -12.05 -23.36
N HIS A 46 -7.83 -11.70 -22.12
CA HIS A 46 -7.60 -12.64 -21.05
C HIS A 46 -8.59 -12.40 -19.92
N ILE A 47 -8.91 -13.45 -19.18
CA ILE A 47 -9.61 -13.34 -17.90
C ILE A 47 -8.74 -13.84 -16.76
N CYS A 48 -8.90 -13.23 -15.59
CA CYS A 48 -8.27 -13.74 -14.37
C CYS A 48 -8.94 -15.05 -13.94
N HIS A 49 -8.22 -15.87 -13.19
CA HIS A 49 -8.74 -17.15 -12.71
C HIS A 49 -10.03 -17.03 -11.90
N ALA A 50 -10.20 -15.96 -11.11
CA ALA A 50 -11.43 -15.79 -10.34
C ALA A 50 -12.65 -15.51 -11.23
N CYS A 51 -12.51 -14.67 -12.25
CA CYS A 51 -13.56 -14.44 -13.23
C CYS A 51 -13.86 -15.69 -14.06
N TRP A 52 -12.82 -16.46 -14.39
CA TRP A 52 -12.97 -17.76 -15.06
C TRP A 52 -13.78 -18.72 -14.19
N GLN A 53 -13.41 -18.90 -12.91
CA GLN A 53 -14.14 -19.77 -11.99
C GLN A 53 -15.60 -19.35 -11.86
N LEU A 54 -15.86 -18.05 -11.68
CA LEU A 54 -17.24 -17.57 -11.64
C LEU A 54 -18.00 -17.98 -12.91
N ALA A 55 -17.47 -17.68 -14.09
CA ALA A 55 -18.15 -17.99 -15.35
C ALA A 55 -18.32 -19.50 -15.59
N SER A 56 -17.38 -20.33 -15.14
CA SER A 56 -17.47 -21.79 -15.23
C SER A 56 -18.53 -22.39 -14.29
N TYR A 57 -18.79 -21.75 -13.15
CA TYR A 57 -19.75 -22.24 -12.14
C TYR A 57 -21.11 -21.53 -12.19
N SER A 58 -21.26 -20.47 -12.99
CA SER A 58 -22.54 -19.79 -13.27
C SER A 58 -23.50 -20.72 -14.00
N SER A 59 -24.12 -21.63 -13.26
CA SER A 59 -25.15 -22.54 -13.75
C SER A 59 -26.46 -21.74 -13.87
N SER A 60 -26.84 -21.36 -15.09
CA SER A 60 -28.17 -20.90 -15.52
C SER A 60 -29.15 -20.47 -14.41
N SER A 61 -28.83 -19.40 -13.68
CA SER A 61 -29.77 -18.76 -12.76
C SER A 61 -30.40 -17.57 -13.48
N GLU A 62 -31.71 -17.59 -13.64
CA GLU A 62 -32.56 -16.63 -14.38
C GLU A 62 -32.59 -15.19 -13.80
N ASN A 63 -31.54 -14.76 -13.10
CA ASN A 63 -31.45 -13.40 -12.58
C ASN A 63 -30.60 -12.52 -13.51
N MET A 64 -31.25 -11.47 -14.03
CA MET A 64 -30.78 -10.35 -14.85
C MET A 64 -29.31 -9.86 -14.63
N PRO A 65 -28.72 -9.16 -15.61
CA PRO A 65 -27.28 -9.07 -15.88
C PRO A 65 -26.58 -8.05 -14.97
N THR A 66 -26.53 -8.33 -13.68
CA THR A 66 -25.56 -7.63 -12.83
C THR A 66 -24.18 -8.21 -13.14
N ARG A 67 -23.25 -7.36 -13.58
CA ARG A 67 -21.88 -7.74 -13.91
C ARG A 67 -21.25 -8.45 -12.72
N GLN A 68 -20.95 -9.74 -12.88
CA GLN A 68 -20.32 -10.53 -11.83
C GLN A 68 -18.79 -10.44 -11.95
N VAL A 69 -18.14 -9.97 -10.89
CA VAL A 69 -16.67 -9.87 -10.82
C VAL A 69 -16.11 -10.88 -9.85
N GLY A 70 -15.08 -11.63 -10.29
CA GLY A 70 -14.44 -12.68 -9.48
C GLY A 70 -13.69 -12.19 -8.25
N HIS A 71 -13.40 -10.88 -8.19
CA HIS A 71 -12.63 -10.30 -7.11
C HIS A 71 -13.45 -9.27 -6.35
N HIS A 72 -13.95 -9.65 -5.17
CA HIS A 72 -14.79 -8.81 -4.30
C HIS A 72 -14.02 -8.07 -3.19
N SER A 73 -12.69 -8.05 -3.24
CA SER A 73 -11.86 -7.41 -2.19
C SER A 73 -10.51 -6.97 -2.75
N ILE A 74 -10.56 -6.19 -3.81
CA ILE A 74 -9.39 -5.62 -4.47
C ILE A 74 -9.57 -4.12 -4.70
N CYS A 75 -8.46 -3.40 -4.76
CA CYS A 75 -8.48 -2.01 -5.18
C CYS A 75 -8.83 -1.91 -6.67
N VAL A 76 -9.86 -1.14 -7.02
CA VAL A 76 -10.30 -0.96 -8.41
C VAL A 76 -9.23 -0.33 -9.32
N VAL A 77 -8.34 0.49 -8.75
CA VAL A 77 -7.28 1.20 -9.50
C VAL A 77 -6.05 0.32 -9.74
N CYS A 78 -5.56 -0.36 -8.71
CA CYS A 78 -4.28 -1.08 -8.78
C CYS A 78 -4.40 -2.61 -8.76
N GLY A 79 -5.58 -3.16 -8.50
CA GLY A 79 -5.83 -4.60 -8.42
C GLY A 79 -5.23 -5.31 -7.20
N ARG A 80 -4.62 -4.58 -6.25
CA ARG A 80 -4.08 -5.16 -5.01
C ARG A 80 -5.21 -5.58 -4.08
N SER A 81 -5.04 -6.69 -3.37
CA SER A 81 -5.98 -7.13 -2.33
C SER A 81 -6.10 -6.07 -1.23
N ILE A 82 -7.34 -5.81 -0.80
CA ILE A 82 -7.66 -4.85 0.27
C ILE A 82 -8.06 -5.52 1.60
N LEU A 83 -8.10 -6.85 1.67
CA LEU A 83 -8.54 -7.61 2.85
C LEU A 83 -7.72 -7.36 4.13
N ARG A 84 -6.47 -6.88 3.99
CA ARG A 84 -5.54 -6.65 5.12
C ARG A 84 -4.95 -5.25 5.12
N ILE A 85 -5.50 -4.33 4.34
CA ILE A 85 -5.02 -2.96 4.24
C ILE A 85 -6.18 -1.98 4.35
N SER A 86 -5.87 -0.79 4.86
CA SER A 86 -6.86 0.28 4.91
C SER A 86 -7.30 0.64 3.49
N HIS A 87 -8.61 0.75 3.30
CA HIS A 87 -9.25 1.05 2.03
C HIS A 87 -10.38 2.06 2.23
N ARG A 88 -10.86 2.63 1.13
CA ARG A 88 -11.95 3.60 1.07
C ARG A 88 -12.90 3.23 -0.06
N ARG A 89 -14.21 3.34 0.18
CA ARG A 89 -15.22 3.31 -0.88
C ARG A 89 -15.11 4.57 -1.73
N ILE A 90 -15.26 4.41 -3.03
CA ILE A 90 -15.14 5.52 -3.98
C ILE A 90 -16.47 6.21 -4.19
N LEU A 91 -17.56 5.43 -4.30
CA LEU A 91 -18.92 5.95 -4.36
C LEU A 91 -19.55 5.83 -2.96
N ILE A 92 -20.00 6.95 -2.42
CA ILE A 92 -20.68 7.05 -1.12
C ILE A 92 -22.02 7.76 -1.36
N GLU A 93 -23.13 7.19 -0.88
CA GLU A 93 -24.43 7.86 -0.93
C GLU A 93 -24.37 9.18 -0.15
N GLY A 94 -24.76 10.29 -0.78
CA GLY A 94 -24.62 11.64 -0.20
C GLY A 94 -23.22 12.24 -0.27
N ALA A 95 -22.40 11.82 -1.25
CA ALA A 95 -21.03 12.30 -1.43
C ALA A 95 -20.93 13.83 -1.55
N ASN A 96 -19.95 14.41 -0.86
CA ASN A 96 -19.58 15.82 -1.00
C ASN A 96 -18.90 16.07 -2.35
N GLU A 97 -18.88 17.33 -2.83
CA GLU A 97 -18.24 17.72 -4.10
C GLU A 97 -16.79 17.21 -4.24
N GLU A 98 -16.02 17.22 -3.16
CA GLU A 98 -14.66 16.68 -3.13
C GLU A 98 -14.62 15.19 -3.46
N GLN A 99 -15.50 14.40 -2.85
CA GLN A 99 -15.57 12.95 -3.08
C GLN A 99 -16.03 12.64 -4.50
N GLN A 100 -16.94 13.44 -5.06
CA GLN A 100 -17.35 13.32 -6.45
C GLN A 100 -16.19 13.60 -7.41
N ARG A 101 -15.36 14.62 -7.14
CA ARG A 101 -14.15 14.89 -7.93
C ARG A 101 -13.15 13.72 -7.87
N VAL A 102 -12.96 13.12 -6.69
CA VAL A 102 -12.12 11.91 -6.56
C VAL A 102 -12.68 10.75 -7.38
N ALA A 103 -13.99 10.52 -7.33
CA ALA A 103 -14.65 9.48 -8.13
C ALA A 103 -14.47 9.70 -9.64
N ASN A 104 -14.59 10.95 -10.10
CA ASN A 104 -14.38 11.30 -11.52
C ASN A 104 -12.94 11.00 -11.97
N VAL A 105 -11.94 11.33 -11.15
CA VAL A 105 -10.54 10.99 -11.40
C VAL A 105 -10.33 9.48 -11.46
N VAL A 106 -10.89 8.74 -10.51
CA VAL A 106 -10.75 7.27 -10.52
C VAL A 106 -11.42 6.68 -11.75
N SER A 107 -12.60 7.18 -12.14
CA SER A 107 -13.33 6.75 -13.33
C SER A 107 -12.48 6.88 -14.60
N SER A 108 -11.75 7.98 -14.76
CA SER A 108 -10.85 8.17 -15.91
C SER A 108 -9.68 7.18 -15.93
N TRP A 109 -9.21 6.73 -14.76
CA TRP A 109 -8.10 5.76 -14.67
C TRP A 109 -8.51 4.32 -14.96
N ILE A 110 -9.78 3.98 -14.74
CA ILE A 110 -10.25 2.60 -14.87
C ILE A 110 -11.00 2.34 -16.18
N GLN A 111 -11.08 3.34 -17.06
CA GLN A 111 -11.65 3.19 -18.40
C GLN A 111 -11.06 1.95 -19.11
N PRO A 112 -11.92 1.19 -19.83
CA PRO A 112 -13.31 1.48 -20.18
C PRO A 112 -14.34 1.08 -19.09
N ARG A 113 -13.91 0.59 -17.93
CA ARG A 113 -14.83 0.18 -16.86
C ARG A 113 -15.44 1.40 -16.17
N GLN A 114 -16.74 1.31 -15.86
CA GLN A 114 -17.44 2.26 -15.00
C GLN A 114 -17.33 1.85 -13.52
N LEU A 115 -17.37 2.83 -12.62
CA LEU A 115 -17.39 2.61 -11.18
C LEU A 115 -18.73 2.05 -10.71
N CYS A 116 -18.69 1.14 -9.75
CA CYS A 116 -19.86 0.56 -9.07
C CYS A 116 -19.90 0.94 -7.58
N SER A 117 -21.05 0.80 -6.93
CA SER A 117 -21.24 1.10 -5.49
C SER A 117 -20.35 0.26 -4.57
N GLU A 118 -19.94 -0.92 -5.03
CA GLU A 118 -19.08 -1.86 -4.31
C GLU A 118 -17.59 -1.57 -4.54
N ASP A 119 -17.24 -0.58 -5.37
CA ASP A 119 -15.85 -0.32 -5.70
C ASP A 119 -15.08 0.38 -4.59
N GLU A 120 -13.97 -0.25 -4.23
CA GLU A 120 -13.07 0.20 -3.18
C GLU A 120 -11.68 0.48 -3.75
N ALA A 121 -11.02 1.49 -3.18
CA ALA A 121 -9.63 1.82 -3.45
C ALA A 121 -8.80 1.61 -2.19
N CYS A 122 -7.57 1.09 -2.36
CA CYS A 122 -6.59 1.17 -1.28
C CYS A 122 -6.28 2.64 -0.96
N VAL A 123 -5.95 2.94 0.30
CA VAL A 123 -5.65 4.31 0.74
C VAL A 123 -4.62 5.02 -0.16
N PRO A 124 -3.52 4.38 -0.62
CA PRO A 124 -2.59 5.03 -1.55
C PRO A 124 -3.23 5.48 -2.86
N CYS A 125 -4.07 4.65 -3.49
CA CYS A 125 -4.74 5.01 -4.74
C CYS A 125 -5.79 6.10 -4.51
N TRP A 126 -6.49 6.06 -3.38
CA TRP A 126 -7.45 7.09 -3.01
C TRP A 126 -6.79 8.45 -2.77
N LEU A 127 -5.68 8.49 -2.02
CA LEU A 127 -4.92 9.72 -1.79
C LEU A 127 -4.30 10.28 -3.07
N ARG A 128 -3.90 9.41 -3.98
CA ARG A 128 -3.44 9.82 -5.31
C ARG A 128 -4.57 10.50 -6.08
N ALA A 129 -5.76 9.88 -6.12
CA ALA A 129 -6.91 10.42 -6.84
C ALA A 129 -7.37 11.76 -6.23
N ARG A 130 -7.37 11.87 -4.89
CA ARG A 130 -7.68 13.12 -4.19
C ARG A 130 -6.75 14.26 -4.57
N ARG A 131 -5.45 14.00 -4.70
CA ARG A 131 -4.47 15.03 -5.11
C ARG A 131 -4.75 15.51 -6.53
N THR A 132 -4.97 14.58 -7.47
CA THR A 132 -5.33 14.94 -8.85
C THR A 132 -6.63 15.73 -8.91
N ALA A 133 -7.62 15.38 -8.08
CA ALA A 133 -8.92 16.05 -8.03
C ALA A 133 -8.85 17.52 -7.59
N VAL A 134 -7.82 17.91 -6.82
CA VAL A 134 -7.58 19.30 -6.40
C VAL A 134 -6.90 20.12 -7.51
N THR A 135 -6.17 19.46 -8.42
CA THR A 135 -5.40 20.12 -9.48
C THR A 135 -6.20 20.39 -10.76
N ILE A 136 -7.44 19.90 -10.88
CA ILE A 136 -8.31 20.20 -12.03
C ILE A 136 -8.83 21.64 -11.85
N PRO A 137 -8.41 22.62 -12.67
CA PRO A 137 -8.99 23.96 -12.63
C PRO A 137 -10.43 23.86 -13.11
N VAL A 138 -11.33 24.55 -12.42
CA VAL A 138 -12.69 24.80 -12.86
C VAL A 138 -12.61 25.65 -14.13
N GLU A 139 -12.82 25.07 -15.30
CA GLU A 139 -13.21 25.83 -16.49
C GLU A 139 -14.61 26.41 -16.28
N ASP A 140 -14.87 27.55 -16.92
CA ASP A 140 -16.07 28.39 -16.88
C ASP A 140 -16.29 29.30 -15.67
N ILE A 141 -15.46 30.35 -15.56
CA ILE A 141 -15.98 31.72 -15.40
C ILE A 141 -15.11 32.66 -16.24
N GLN A 142 -15.67 33.19 -17.33
CA GLN A 142 -15.13 34.33 -18.07
C GLN A 142 -15.30 35.60 -17.19
N PRO A 143 -14.25 36.31 -16.75
CA PRO A 143 -14.41 37.65 -16.20
C PRO A 143 -14.42 38.67 -17.36
N PRO A 144 -15.21 39.74 -17.26
CA PRO A 144 -15.25 40.79 -18.28
C PRO A 144 -13.90 41.50 -18.29
N ALA A 145 -13.41 41.81 -19.49
CA ALA A 145 -12.18 42.55 -19.69
C ALA A 145 -12.21 43.89 -18.93
N PRO A 146 -11.18 44.22 -18.14
CA PRO A 146 -10.85 45.59 -17.82
C PRO A 146 -9.69 46.03 -18.72
N ASP A 147 -9.91 47.16 -19.37
CA ASP A 147 -8.92 47.92 -20.09
C ASP A 147 -7.70 48.26 -19.21
N TYR A 148 -6.52 48.12 -19.81
CA TYR A 148 -5.22 48.77 -19.54
C TYR A 148 -4.94 49.33 -18.13
N VAL A 149 -3.85 48.88 -17.49
CA VAL A 149 -2.64 49.70 -17.28
C VAL A 149 -1.41 48.78 -17.18
N ASP A 150 -0.35 49.10 -17.93
CA ASP A 150 1.00 48.57 -17.75
C ASP A 150 1.46 48.73 -16.29
N ASP A 151 1.83 47.64 -15.62
CA ASP A 151 2.73 47.72 -14.48
C ASP A 151 3.56 46.43 -14.29
N ASP A 152 4.87 46.65 -14.36
CA ASP A 152 6.03 45.81 -14.06
C ASP A 152 5.78 44.35 -13.61
N HIS A 153 5.66 43.43 -14.58
CA HIS A 153 5.78 41.99 -14.32
C HIS A 153 7.25 41.57 -14.40
N SER A 154 7.97 41.74 -13.30
CA SER A 154 9.18 40.95 -13.05
C SER A 154 8.79 39.48 -13.10
N ALA A 155 9.00 38.86 -14.27
CA ALA A 155 8.64 37.47 -14.53
C ALA A 155 9.34 36.58 -13.50
N LEU A 156 8.57 36.03 -12.56
CA LEU A 156 9.09 35.08 -11.58
C LEU A 156 9.43 33.80 -12.33
N MET A 157 10.74 33.58 -12.53
CA MET A 157 11.26 32.45 -13.28
C MET A 157 11.58 31.30 -12.33
N CYS A 158 11.14 30.10 -12.70
CA CYS A 158 11.49 28.87 -12.03
C CYS A 158 13.00 28.70 -12.02
N VAL A 159 13.61 28.61 -10.84
CA VAL A 159 15.06 28.48 -10.69
C VAL A 159 15.60 27.16 -11.29
N VAL A 160 14.72 26.19 -11.52
CA VAL A 160 15.08 24.83 -11.99
C VAL A 160 15.08 24.74 -13.51
N CYS A 161 14.01 25.19 -14.15
CA CYS A 161 13.84 25.08 -15.61
C CYS A 161 13.87 26.43 -16.33
N GLY A 162 14.03 27.53 -15.60
CA GLY A 162 14.05 28.88 -16.14
C GLY A 162 12.71 29.38 -16.68
N ARG A 163 11.58 28.69 -16.44
CA ARG A 163 10.28 29.09 -16.99
C ARG A 163 9.58 30.14 -16.14
N SER A 164 8.92 31.10 -16.79
CA SER A 164 8.04 32.05 -16.11
C SER A 164 6.88 31.30 -15.46
N LEU A 165 6.63 31.53 -14.18
CA LEU A 165 5.55 30.90 -13.42
C LEU A 165 4.15 31.34 -13.86
N SER A 166 4.08 32.37 -14.71
CA SER A 166 2.87 32.90 -15.33
C SER A 166 2.53 32.31 -16.71
N SER A 167 3.35 31.40 -17.26
CA SER A 167 3.16 30.82 -18.60
C SER A 167 2.70 29.36 -18.55
N THR A 168 1.49 29.10 -19.06
CA THR A 168 0.95 27.77 -19.36
C THR A 168 1.09 27.50 -20.86
N THR A 169 2.09 26.72 -21.29
CA THR A 169 1.96 25.76 -22.41
C THR A 169 3.15 24.80 -22.60
N SER A 170 2.75 23.59 -23.00
CA SER A 170 3.31 22.50 -23.83
C SER A 170 4.81 22.20 -23.97
N ASP A 171 5.07 20.89 -23.87
CA ASP A 171 5.88 20.05 -24.77
C ASP A 171 7.31 20.50 -25.05
N GLU A 172 8.23 20.16 -24.13
CA GLU A 172 9.63 19.99 -24.49
C GLU A 172 10.31 18.91 -23.63
N GLU A 173 11.30 18.26 -24.25
CA GLU A 173 11.93 17.03 -23.84
C GLU A 173 12.79 17.21 -22.57
N TRP A 174 12.68 16.23 -21.68
CA TRP A 174 13.21 16.20 -20.32
C TRP A 174 14.75 16.33 -20.26
N ASN A 175 15.28 17.27 -19.46
CA ASN A 175 16.71 17.37 -19.16
C ASN A 175 17.04 16.93 -17.71
N PRO A 176 17.77 15.81 -17.51
CA PRO A 176 18.14 15.29 -16.18
C PRO A 176 19.08 16.18 -15.35
N GLU A 177 19.87 17.06 -15.97
CA GLU A 177 20.84 17.90 -15.24
C GLU A 177 20.16 18.97 -14.38
N ASN A 178 18.94 19.37 -14.73
CA ASN A 178 18.16 20.33 -13.94
C ASN A 178 17.72 19.78 -12.57
N ILE A 179 17.74 18.46 -12.37
CA ILE A 179 17.29 17.78 -11.13
C ILE A 179 18.40 17.74 -10.07
N PHE A 180 19.67 17.63 -10.45
CA PHE A 180 20.77 17.67 -9.48
C PHE A 180 20.85 19.01 -8.75
N ARG A 181 20.54 20.11 -9.45
CA ARG A 181 20.43 21.45 -8.85
C ARG A 181 19.32 21.54 -7.79
N LEU A 182 18.23 20.80 -7.92
CA LEU A 182 17.14 20.76 -6.94
C LEU A 182 17.50 20.04 -5.63
N LEU A 183 18.32 18.99 -5.73
CA LEU A 183 18.80 18.24 -4.56
C LEU A 183 19.82 19.04 -3.75
N GLU A 184 20.65 19.86 -4.41
CA GLU A 184 21.55 20.81 -3.73
C GLU A 184 20.79 21.97 -3.08
N LEU A 185 19.78 22.53 -3.75
CA LEU A 185 18.98 23.66 -3.22
C LEU A 185 18.08 23.28 -2.03
N GLN A 186 17.78 22.00 -1.83
CA GLN A 186 17.04 21.52 -0.65
C GLN A 186 17.79 21.72 0.68
N GLN A 187 19.09 22.03 0.64
CA GLN A 187 19.91 22.34 1.82
C GLN A 187 20.07 23.85 2.09
N THR A 188 19.60 24.73 1.20
CA THR A 188 19.62 26.18 1.42
C THR A 188 18.21 26.70 1.63
N SER A 189 17.91 27.05 2.88
CA SER A 189 16.63 27.58 3.32
C SER A 189 16.39 29.00 2.79
N SER A 190 15.94 29.14 1.55
CA SER A 190 15.11 30.28 1.12
C SER A 190 14.08 29.81 0.10
N MET A 191 12.83 30.22 0.29
CA MET A 191 11.74 29.97 -0.66
C MET A 191 12.09 30.58 -2.01
N ASN A 192 12.60 29.76 -2.93
CA ASN A 192 12.72 30.13 -4.33
C ASN A 192 11.62 29.39 -5.10
N GLU A 193 10.89 30.13 -5.91
CA GLU A 193 9.64 29.68 -6.53
C GLU A 193 9.92 28.65 -7.63
N VAL A 194 9.73 27.36 -7.30
CA VAL A 194 9.85 26.23 -8.23
C VAL A 194 8.50 25.98 -8.88
N CYS A 195 8.46 25.81 -10.20
CA CYS A 195 7.19 25.55 -10.88
C CYS A 195 6.59 24.19 -10.50
N GLY A 196 5.26 24.09 -10.53
CA GLY A 196 4.53 22.89 -10.13
C GLY A 196 4.95 21.62 -10.89
N VAL A 197 5.41 21.76 -12.14
CA VAL A 197 5.92 20.64 -12.95
C VAL A 197 7.25 20.12 -12.43
N CYS A 198 8.22 21.01 -12.17
CA CYS A 198 9.51 20.63 -11.59
C CYS A 198 9.36 20.08 -10.17
N TRP A 199 8.43 20.63 -9.38
CA TRP A 199 8.12 20.11 -8.04
C TRP A 199 7.47 18.72 -8.10
N ALA A 200 6.50 18.50 -8.99
CA ALA A 200 5.85 17.21 -9.17
C ALA A 200 6.83 16.14 -9.69
N GLN A 201 7.75 16.51 -10.58
CA GLN A 201 8.78 15.61 -11.10
C GLN A 201 9.85 15.27 -10.05
N ALA A 202 10.26 16.24 -9.23
CA ALA A 202 11.12 15.98 -8.08
C ALA A 202 10.46 15.02 -7.07
N GLN A 203 9.15 15.17 -6.83
CA GLN A 203 8.39 14.24 -6.01
C GLN A 203 8.20 12.85 -6.65
N ASP A 204 7.98 12.75 -7.97
CA ASP A 204 7.88 11.45 -8.67
C ASP A 204 9.23 10.71 -8.66
N LEU A 205 10.36 11.42 -8.82
CA LEU A 205 11.69 10.86 -8.62
C LEU A 205 11.94 10.48 -7.17
N SER A 206 11.51 11.30 -6.20
CA SER A 206 11.55 10.93 -4.78
C SER A 206 10.71 9.67 -4.50
N LEU A 207 9.60 9.47 -5.22
CA LEU A 207 8.72 8.29 -5.18
C LEU A 207 9.30 7.05 -5.88
N ARG A 208 10.05 7.22 -6.97
CA ARG A 208 10.75 6.11 -7.66
C ARG A 208 12.04 5.71 -6.95
N VAL A 209 12.75 6.67 -6.38
CA VAL A 209 13.89 6.43 -5.48
C VAL A 209 13.39 5.68 -4.23
N THR A 210 12.16 5.92 -3.77
CA THR A 210 11.60 5.23 -2.60
C THR A 210 11.17 3.78 -2.84
N GLU A 211 10.84 3.35 -4.07
CA GLU A 211 10.59 1.91 -4.32
C GLU A 211 11.87 1.04 -4.28
N GLY A 212 13.06 1.66 -4.37
CA GLY A 212 14.36 0.98 -4.24
C GLY A 212 15.19 1.35 -3.01
N GLN A 213 14.93 2.50 -2.35
CA GLN A 213 15.71 2.99 -1.20
C GLN A 213 14.90 3.23 0.09
N GLN A 214 13.56 3.11 0.11
CA GLN A 214 12.77 3.39 1.34
C GLN A 214 12.75 2.27 2.39
N GLU A 215 13.47 1.15 2.19
CA GLU A 215 13.77 0.21 3.29
C GLU A 215 14.85 0.76 4.25
N ARG A 216 15.47 1.90 3.94
CA ARG A 216 16.34 2.62 4.87
C ARG A 216 15.72 3.97 5.25
N LEU A 217 15.44 4.12 6.54
CA LEU A 217 15.28 5.39 7.30
C LEU A 217 13.86 5.91 7.60
N GLN A 218 12.97 5.04 8.09
CA GLN A 218 12.17 5.39 9.28
C GLN A 218 12.46 4.38 10.39
N GLN A 219 13.72 4.39 10.83
CA GLN A 219 14.18 3.56 11.93
C GLN A 219 13.96 4.30 13.25
N ILE A 220 13.06 3.78 14.07
CA ILE A 220 12.82 4.23 15.43
C ILE A 220 13.87 3.57 16.32
N VAL A 221 14.73 4.35 16.96
CA VAL A 221 15.72 3.77 17.88
C VAL A 221 15.10 3.67 19.27
N LEU A 222 15.09 2.47 19.87
CA LEU A 222 14.70 2.28 21.26
C LEU A 222 15.96 2.01 22.10
N PRO A 223 16.27 2.85 23.11
CA PRO A 223 17.53 2.72 23.85
C PRO A 223 17.59 1.47 24.73
N ASN A 224 16.44 1.05 25.27
CA ASN A 224 16.36 -0.02 26.27
C ASN A 224 15.84 -1.34 25.71
N ILE A 225 15.39 -1.37 24.46
CA ILE A 225 14.87 -2.57 23.83
C ILE A 225 15.77 -2.91 22.65
N ARG A 226 16.23 -4.16 22.64
CA ARG A 226 17.02 -4.71 21.54
C ARG A 226 16.16 -5.65 20.71
N ARG A 227 16.61 -6.01 19.51
CA ARG A 227 15.92 -6.99 18.67
C ARG A 227 16.86 -7.89 17.88
N ALA A 228 16.31 -9.02 17.47
CA ALA A 228 16.91 -9.87 16.46
C ALA A 228 16.76 -9.28 15.06
N ALA A 229 17.63 -9.75 14.16
CA ALA A 229 17.47 -9.57 12.73
C ALA A 229 16.20 -10.29 12.25
N ASP A 230 15.50 -9.70 11.27
CA ASP A 230 14.32 -10.33 10.66
C ASP A 230 14.75 -11.17 9.47
N THR A 231 15.02 -12.44 9.73
CA THR A 231 15.65 -13.35 8.77
C THR A 231 15.21 -14.77 9.02
N ALA A 232 14.83 -15.44 7.93
CA ALA A 232 14.46 -16.84 7.95
C ALA A 232 15.67 -17.79 7.76
N ARG A 233 16.87 -17.25 7.51
CA ARG A 233 18.02 -18.05 7.06
C ARG A 233 18.86 -18.64 8.19
N HIS A 234 18.89 -17.98 9.34
CA HIS A 234 19.69 -18.39 10.48
C HIS A 234 18.86 -18.38 11.77
N CYS A 235 19.36 -19.08 12.78
CA CYS A 235 18.80 -19.03 14.11
C CYS A 235 18.92 -17.61 14.70
N VAL A 236 18.06 -17.27 15.66
CA VAL A 236 18.14 -16.04 16.45
C VAL A 236 19.46 -15.92 17.21
N PHE A 237 20.08 -17.06 17.53
CA PHE A 237 21.44 -17.17 18.04
C PHE A 237 22.43 -17.17 16.88
N GLN A 238 23.36 -16.21 16.89
CA GLN A 238 24.22 -15.92 15.74
C GLN A 238 25.25 -17.01 15.43
N GLU A 239 25.80 -17.64 16.47
CA GLU A 239 26.82 -18.69 16.33
C GLU A 239 26.22 -20.09 16.14
N CYS A 240 24.90 -20.16 15.97
CA CYS A 240 24.20 -21.41 15.77
C CYS A 240 24.40 -21.92 14.34
N THR A 241 25.13 -23.03 14.21
CA THR A 241 25.39 -23.73 12.95
C THR A 241 24.34 -24.80 12.63
N GLU A 242 23.39 -25.05 13.54
CA GLU A 242 22.33 -26.03 13.34
C GLU A 242 21.54 -25.75 12.07
N ALA A 243 21.16 -26.80 11.34
CA ALA A 243 20.39 -26.66 10.10
C ALA A 243 18.90 -26.38 10.35
N GLU A 244 18.40 -26.68 11.55
CA GLU A 244 16.99 -26.52 11.89
C GLU A 244 16.58 -25.04 11.95
N ARG A 245 15.41 -24.75 11.37
CA ARG A 245 14.86 -23.39 11.24
C ARG A 245 13.38 -23.38 11.58
N ASN A 246 13.06 -23.62 12.85
CA ASN A 246 11.69 -23.55 13.34
C ASN A 246 11.27 -22.10 13.59
N LEU A 247 9.98 -21.79 13.41
CA LEU A 247 9.43 -20.51 13.83
C LEU A 247 9.54 -20.37 15.35
N VAL A 248 9.89 -19.18 15.83
CA VAL A 248 9.90 -18.91 17.28
C VAL A 248 8.45 -18.85 17.78
N PRO A 249 8.04 -19.71 18.74
CA PRO A 249 6.68 -19.70 19.28
C PRO A 249 6.31 -18.34 19.87
N GLU A 250 5.04 -17.95 19.79
CA GLU A 250 4.57 -16.65 20.30
C GLU A 250 4.77 -16.52 21.81
N GLU A 251 4.64 -17.62 22.56
CA GLU A 251 4.88 -17.67 23.99
C GLU A 251 6.32 -17.32 24.33
N THR A 252 7.28 -17.89 23.59
CA THR A 252 8.71 -17.59 23.74
C THR A 252 9.01 -16.14 23.36
N ARG A 253 8.46 -15.65 22.24
CA ARG A 253 8.63 -14.24 21.83
C ARG A 253 8.14 -13.27 22.90
N ARG A 254 7.00 -13.59 23.52
CA ARG A 254 6.42 -12.83 24.64
C ARG A 254 7.30 -12.87 25.88
N GLU A 255 7.72 -14.05 26.29
CA GLU A 255 8.56 -14.24 27.47
C GLU A 255 9.87 -13.46 27.33
N VAL A 256 10.53 -13.59 26.17
CA VAL A 256 11.82 -12.94 25.90
C VAL A 256 11.69 -11.41 25.88
N LEU A 257 10.61 -10.89 25.31
CA LEU A 257 10.34 -9.45 25.31
C LEU A 257 10.12 -8.90 26.73
N ILE A 258 9.35 -9.60 27.57
CA ILE A 258 9.00 -9.13 28.91
C ILE A 258 10.17 -9.28 29.88
N ARG A 259 10.85 -10.43 29.86
CA ARG A 259 11.93 -10.76 30.83
C ARG A 259 13.27 -10.16 30.46
N TYR A 260 13.60 -10.14 29.17
CA TYR A 260 14.94 -9.76 28.69
C TYR A 260 14.95 -8.49 27.84
N GLN A 261 13.81 -7.79 27.71
CA GLN A 261 13.68 -6.56 26.91
C GLN A 261 14.17 -6.73 25.47
N TYR A 262 13.99 -7.93 24.92
CA TYR A 262 14.50 -8.32 23.62
C TYR A 262 13.37 -8.75 22.69
N PHE A 263 13.22 -8.04 21.57
CA PHE A 263 12.18 -8.28 20.58
C PHE A 263 12.64 -9.28 19.51
N ILE A 264 11.85 -10.34 19.32
CA ILE A 264 12.07 -11.33 18.26
C ILE A 264 11.00 -11.11 17.16
N PRO A 265 11.39 -10.73 15.93
CA PRO A 265 10.46 -10.60 14.80
C PRO A 265 9.77 -11.91 14.45
N ARG A 266 8.58 -11.84 13.83
CA ARG A 266 7.82 -13.02 13.38
C ARG A 266 8.57 -13.88 12.36
N GLY A 267 9.44 -13.26 11.56
CA GLY A 267 10.25 -13.94 10.56
C GLY A 267 11.51 -14.61 11.13
N ALA A 268 11.84 -14.42 12.41
CA ALA A 268 13.00 -15.07 13.02
C ALA A 268 12.82 -16.59 13.15
N ARG A 269 13.94 -17.30 13.27
CA ARG A 269 13.98 -18.77 13.42
C ARG A 269 14.76 -19.19 14.66
N ILE A 270 14.44 -20.36 15.21
CA ILE A 270 15.15 -20.99 16.32
C ILE A 270 15.33 -22.48 16.02
N CYS A 271 16.48 -23.07 16.37
CA CYS A 271 16.67 -24.52 16.31
C CYS A 271 16.10 -25.20 17.57
N SER A 272 15.91 -26.52 17.54
CA SER A 272 15.34 -27.22 18.70
C SER A 272 16.25 -27.17 19.92
N LEU A 273 17.57 -27.26 19.74
CA LEU A 273 18.56 -27.14 20.82
C LEU A 273 18.40 -25.84 21.63
N HIS A 274 18.50 -24.68 20.97
CA HIS A 274 18.37 -23.39 21.65
C HIS A 274 16.95 -23.11 22.18
N ARG A 275 15.94 -23.77 21.61
CA ARG A 275 14.58 -23.71 22.13
C ARG A 275 14.46 -24.44 23.48
N GLU A 276 15.15 -25.57 23.62
CA GLU A 276 15.16 -26.39 24.83
C GLU A 276 16.07 -25.81 25.92
N GLU A 277 17.26 -25.33 25.55
CA GLU A 277 18.20 -24.71 26.49
C GLU A 277 17.68 -23.40 27.09
N ALA A 278 16.83 -22.68 26.34
CA ALA A 278 16.15 -21.46 26.76
C ALA A 278 17.08 -20.35 27.33
N ASN A 279 18.35 -20.34 26.91
CA ASN A 279 19.34 -19.37 27.38
C ASN A 279 19.25 -18.03 26.62
N TYR A 280 18.15 -17.31 26.83
CA TYR A 280 17.86 -16.07 26.15
C TYR A 280 18.54 -14.83 26.76
N GLU A 281 19.16 -14.96 27.94
CA GLU A 281 19.86 -13.86 28.63
C GLU A 281 20.97 -13.25 27.76
N ASN A 282 21.67 -14.10 27.01
CA ASN A 282 22.79 -13.71 26.15
C ASN A 282 22.36 -12.97 24.88
N LEU A 283 21.06 -12.94 24.54
CA LEU A 283 20.59 -12.28 23.32
C LEU A 283 20.72 -10.75 23.40
N TYR A 284 20.53 -10.17 24.57
CA TYR A 284 20.59 -8.71 24.75
C TYR A 284 22.00 -8.16 24.59
N THR A 285 23.00 -8.90 25.07
CA THR A 285 24.41 -8.52 25.04
C THR A 285 25.12 -8.95 23.75
N ALA A 286 24.46 -9.71 22.88
CA ALA A 286 25.03 -10.14 21.61
C ALA A 286 25.43 -8.93 20.75
N GLU A 287 26.61 -9.01 20.12
CA GLU A 287 27.27 -7.94 19.35
C GLU A 287 26.39 -7.37 18.22
N TYR A 288 25.50 -8.20 17.69
CA TYR A 288 24.62 -7.87 16.56
C TYR A 288 23.16 -7.68 16.98
N SER A 289 22.93 -7.42 18.27
CA SER A 289 21.63 -7.00 18.78
C SER A 289 21.31 -5.60 18.26
N LEU A 290 20.22 -5.52 17.49
CA LEU A 290 19.83 -4.28 16.83
C LEU A 290 18.96 -3.44 17.77
N ASN A 291 19.07 -2.12 17.72
CA ASN A 291 18.22 -1.20 18.49
C ASN A 291 17.33 -0.32 17.59
N ASN A 292 17.30 -0.60 16.29
CA ASN A 292 16.53 0.13 15.29
C ASN A 292 15.24 -0.61 14.92
N PHE A 293 14.10 0.05 14.97
CA PHE A 293 12.79 -0.58 14.81
C PHE A 293 12.03 0.07 13.65
N THR A 294 11.23 -0.72 12.94
CA THR A 294 10.24 -0.19 12.00
C THR A 294 8.94 0.08 12.77
N SER A 295 8.04 0.89 12.22
CA SER A 295 6.69 1.07 12.78
C SER A 295 5.99 -0.27 13.01
N ALA A 296 6.12 -1.21 12.07
CA ALA A 296 5.57 -2.57 12.19
C ALA A 296 6.15 -3.34 13.39
N HIS A 297 7.44 -3.18 13.70
CA HIS A 297 8.01 -3.78 14.91
C HIS A 297 7.42 -3.18 16.18
N ILE A 298 7.19 -1.86 16.21
CA ILE A 298 6.59 -1.19 17.37
C ILE A 298 5.16 -1.65 17.59
N GLU A 299 4.36 -1.74 16.53
CA GLU A 299 2.99 -2.26 16.60
C GLU A 299 2.96 -3.69 17.16
N ASP A 300 3.87 -4.55 16.71
CA ASP A 300 3.97 -5.94 17.19
C ASP A 300 4.41 -6.01 18.67
N ILE A 301 5.34 -5.16 19.11
CA ILE A 301 5.74 -5.02 20.52
C ILE A 301 4.51 -4.64 21.37
N ILE A 302 3.77 -3.60 20.97
CA ILE A 302 2.56 -3.16 21.67
C ILE A 302 1.53 -4.29 21.74
N PHE A 303 1.32 -4.99 20.63
CA PHE A 303 0.39 -6.12 20.59
C PHE A 303 0.77 -7.25 21.57
N ILE A 304 2.06 -7.61 21.63
CA ILE A 304 2.55 -8.64 22.55
C ILE A 304 2.36 -8.19 24.01
N LEU A 305 2.72 -6.95 24.34
CA LEU A 305 2.61 -6.41 25.70
C LEU A 305 1.15 -6.30 26.16
N THR A 306 0.26 -5.78 25.31
CA THR A 306 -1.18 -5.64 25.63
C THR A 306 -1.88 -6.98 25.82
N THR A 307 -1.57 -7.97 24.99
CA THR A 307 -2.07 -9.35 25.13
C THR A 307 -1.58 -10.00 26.42
N SER A 308 -0.37 -9.65 26.87
CA SER A 308 0.17 -10.16 28.12
C SER A 308 -0.56 -9.58 29.33
N LEU A 309 -0.83 -8.28 29.33
CA LEU A 309 -1.57 -7.60 30.40
C LEU A 309 -3.01 -8.12 30.54
N SER A 310 -3.69 -8.47 29.44
CA SER A 310 -5.03 -9.05 29.50
C SER A 310 -5.03 -10.46 30.12
N GLN A 311 -4.01 -11.27 29.84
CA GLN A 311 -3.83 -12.59 30.46
C GLN A 311 -3.52 -12.48 31.96
N TYR A 312 -2.70 -11.51 32.39
CA TYR A 312 -2.45 -11.27 33.82
C TYR A 312 -3.71 -10.85 34.56
N ASN A 313 -4.55 -9.99 33.97
CA ASN A 313 -5.83 -9.63 34.58
C ASN A 313 -6.74 -10.84 34.75
N VAL A 314 -6.89 -11.69 33.72
CA VAL A 314 -7.67 -12.93 33.81
C VAL A 314 -7.10 -13.91 34.85
N PHE A 315 -5.78 -13.99 34.99
CA PHE A 315 -5.12 -14.86 35.97
C PHE A 315 -5.29 -14.34 37.41
N VAL A 316 -5.20 -13.02 37.63
CA VAL A 316 -5.47 -12.37 38.93
C VAL A 316 -6.93 -12.53 39.34
N TYR A 317 -7.88 -12.41 38.41
CA TYR A 317 -9.30 -12.70 38.69
C TYR A 317 -9.52 -14.18 39.05
N ARG A 318 -8.89 -15.13 38.34
CA ARG A 318 -8.98 -16.57 38.68
C ARG A 318 -8.30 -16.94 40.00
N LEU A 319 -7.20 -16.28 40.37
CA LEU A 319 -6.54 -16.46 41.68
C LEU A 319 -7.37 -15.88 42.82
N LYS A 320 -7.96 -14.69 42.65
CA LYS A 320 -8.89 -14.12 43.64
C LYS A 320 -10.11 -15.02 43.86
N SER A 321 -10.68 -15.61 42.81
CA SER A 321 -11.80 -16.56 42.95
C SER A 321 -11.41 -17.85 43.68
N LYS A 322 -10.15 -18.31 43.58
CA LYS A 322 -9.67 -19.51 44.29
C LYS A 322 -9.28 -19.22 45.75
N ILE A 323 -8.77 -18.03 46.07
CA ILE A 323 -8.40 -17.65 47.45
C ILE A 323 -9.65 -17.40 48.32
N VAL A 324 -10.77 -16.97 47.75
CA VAL A 324 -12.04 -16.83 48.48
C VAL A 324 -12.64 -18.20 48.89
N PHE A 325 -12.27 -19.29 48.22
CA PHE A 325 -12.76 -20.64 48.55
C PHE A 325 -11.98 -21.37 49.66
N PHE A 326 -10.88 -20.80 50.16
CA PHE A 326 -10.05 -21.41 51.22
C PHE A 326 -10.10 -20.69 52.58
N ARG A 327 -11.05 -19.76 52.77
CA ARG A 327 -11.44 -19.26 54.10
C ARG A 327 -12.82 -19.80 54.46
N LYS A 328 -12.85 -21.02 54.99
CA LYS A 328 -13.89 -21.51 55.90
C LYS A 328 -13.22 -22.27 57.03
#